data_AF-A0A849UBA9-F1
#
_entry.id   AF-A0A849UBA9-F1
#
_cell.length_a   1.000
_cell.length_b   1.000
_cell.length_c   1.000
_cell.angle_alpha   90.00
_cell.angle_beta   90.00
_cell.angle_gamma   90.00
#
_symmetry.space_group_name_H-M   'P 1'
#
loop_
_entity.id
_entity.type
_entity.pdbx_description
1 polymer ?
#
loop_
_entity_poly.entity_id
_entity_poly.type
_entity_poly.pdbx_seq_one_letter_code
_entity_poly.pdbx_strand_id
1 'polypeptide(L)' 'LNPPQCAILGMHAIKERAVVENGQIVIRPIMYLALSYDHRLVDGREAVQFLMTIKECLESPAHLLLNI' A
#
# COMPACT_ATOMS: atom_id res chain seq x y z
N LEU A 1 -16.24 3.86 -2.64
CA LEU A 1 -15.89 4.81 -3.72
C LEU A 1 -16.68 6.10 -3.49
N ASN A 2 -16.10 7.26 -3.80
CA ASN A 2 -16.81 8.53 -3.80
C ASN A 2 -16.97 9.00 -5.26
N PRO A 3 -18.08 8.68 -5.95
CA PRO A 3 -18.29 9.10 -7.33
C PRO A 3 -18.09 10.62 -7.48
N PRO A 4 -17.42 11.09 -8.56
CA PRO A 4 -17.06 10.36 -9.79
C PRO A 4 -15.68 9.66 -9.76
N GLN A 5 -15.03 9.46 -8.61
CA GLN A 5 -13.70 8.84 -8.52
C GLN A 5 -13.73 7.33 -8.84
N CYS A 6 -12.69 6.84 -9.52
CA CYS A 6 -12.55 5.43 -9.91
C CYS A 6 -11.94 4.53 -8.82
N ALA A 7 -11.26 5.11 -7.82
CA ALA A 7 -10.62 4.37 -6.73
C ALA A 7 -10.61 5.17 -5.42
N ILE A 8 -10.49 4.49 -4.29
CA ILE A 8 -10.28 5.08 -2.97
C ILE A 8 -9.32 4.22 -2.14
N LEU A 9 -8.34 4.87 -1.52
CA LEU A 9 -7.34 4.24 -0.64
C LEU A 9 -7.78 4.39 0.81
N GLY A 10 -7.92 3.26 1.51
CA GLY A 10 -8.18 3.18 2.94
C GLY A 10 -6.89 2.90 3.70
N MET A 11 -6.55 3.79 4.64
CA MET A 11 -5.46 3.61 5.60
C MET A 11 -6.05 3.11 6.92
N HIS A 12 -5.49 2.04 7.46
CA HIS A 12 -5.89 1.51 8.77
C HIS A 12 -4.97 2.00 9.88
N ALA A 13 -5.33 1.74 11.13
CA ALA A 13 -4.45 2.06 12.26
C ALA A 13 -3.10 1.33 12.16
N ILE A 14 -2.04 2.04 12.52
CA ILE A 14 -0.71 1.47 12.74
C ILE A 14 -0.75 0.68 14.05
N LYS A 15 -0.30 -0.58 14.01
CA LYS A 15 -0.23 -1.45 15.19
C LYS A 15 1.09 -2.22 15.19
N GLU A 16 1.65 -2.44 16.38
CA GLU A 16 2.82 -3.31 16.54
C GLU A 16 2.48 -4.75 16.17
N ARG A 17 3.29 -5.37 15.32
CA ARG A 17 3.14 -6.75 14.88
C ARG A 17 4.48 -7.44 14.78
N ALA A 18 4.50 -8.73 15.12
CA ALA A 18 5.63 -9.60 14.83
C ALA A 18 5.69 -9.89 13.33
N VAL A 19 6.82 -9.60 12.71
CA VAL A 19 7.12 -9.88 11.30
C VAL A 19 8.48 -10.55 11.16
N VAL A 20 8.72 -11.22 10.04
CA VAL A 20 10.01 -11.84 9.75
C VAL A 20 10.83 -10.91 8.88
N GLU A 21 12.02 -10.53 9.34
CA GLU A 21 13.00 -9.75 8.60
C GLU A 21 14.35 -10.45 8.69
N ASN A 22 15.00 -10.71 7.56
CA ASN A 22 16.30 -11.41 7.49
C ASN A 22 16.33 -12.73 8.30
N GLY A 23 15.22 -13.47 8.32
CA GLY A 23 15.09 -14.75 9.03
C GLY A 23 14.85 -14.64 10.54
N GLN A 24 14.68 -13.43 11.08
CA GLN A 24 14.41 -13.20 12.50
C GLN A 24 13.02 -12.60 12.72
N ILE A 25 12.38 -12.94 13.84
CA ILE A 25 11.12 -12.32 14.24
C ILE A 25 11.45 -10.98 14.92
N VAL A 26 10.95 -9.89 14.35
CA VAL A 26 11.09 -8.53 14.87
C VAL A 26 9.70 -7.90 15.04
N ILE A 27 9.56 -7.03 16.03
CA ILE A 27 8.34 -6.23 16.22
C ILE A 27 8.46 -4.98 15.35
N ARG A 28 7.44 -4.71 14.53
CA ARG A 28 7.37 -3.50 13.68
C ARG A 28 6.00 -2.83 13.77
N PRO A 29 5.95 -1.49 13.64
CA PRO A 29 4.70 -0.79 13.41
C PRO A 29 4.19 -1.10 11.99
N ILE A 30 3.06 -1.79 11.88
CA ILE A 30 2.46 -2.21 10.61
C ILE A 30 1.11 -1.53 10.40
N MET A 31 0.89 -1.04 9.19
CA MET A 31 -0.39 -0.51 8.71
C MET A 31 -0.91 -1.36 7.56
N TYR A 32 -2.21 -1.67 7.56
CA TYR A 32 -2.85 -2.25 6.38
C TYR A 32 -3.37 -1.15 5.46
N LEU A 33 -3.15 -1.34 4.17
CA LEU A 33 -3.71 -0.54 3.10
C LEU A 33 -4.79 -1.35 2.37
N ALA A 34 -5.90 -0.71 2.04
CA ALA A 34 -6.95 -1.29 1.22
C ALA A 34 -7.27 -0.36 0.05
N LEU A 35 -7.30 -0.90 -1.17
CA LEU A 35 -7.70 -0.16 -2.35
C LEU A 35 -9.04 -0.70 -2.84
N SER A 36 -10.08 0.12 -2.77
CA SER A 36 -11.35 -0.16 -3.46
C SER A 36 -11.34 0.58 -4.79
N TYR A 37 -11.63 -0.12 -5.88
CA TYR A 37 -11.58 0.44 -7.24
C TYR A 37 -12.72 -0.10 -8.09
N ASP A 38 -13.07 0.66 -9.14
CA ASP A 38 -14.06 0.26 -10.13
C ASP A 38 -13.43 -0.69 -11.15
N HIS A 39 -13.72 -1.98 -11.02
CA HIS A 39 -13.23 -3.04 -11.92
C HIS A 39 -13.65 -2.88 -13.39
N ARG A 40 -14.64 -2.03 -13.69
CA ARG A 40 -15.01 -1.72 -15.07
C ARG A 40 -13.99 -0.82 -15.75
N LEU A 41 -13.19 -0.11 -14.97
CA LEU A 41 -12.22 0.89 -15.44
C LEU A 41 -10.77 0.51 -15.14
N VAL A 42 -10.52 -0.17 -14.02
CA VAL A 42 -9.17 -0.51 -13.56
C VAL A 42 -9.05 -2.03 -13.44
N ASP A 43 -8.03 -2.61 -14.08
CA ASP A 43 -7.76 -4.04 -13.97
C ASP A 43 -7.12 -4.40 -12.62
N GLY A 44 -7.27 -5.66 -12.21
CA GLY A 44 -6.68 -6.17 -10.98
C GLY A 44 -5.16 -6.03 -10.95
N ARG A 45 -4.48 -6.18 -12.09
CA ARG A 45 -3.03 -5.96 -12.18
C ARG A 45 -2.66 -4.52 -11.85
N GLU A 46 -3.36 -3.55 -12.44
CA GLU A 46 -3.09 -2.12 -12.25
C GLU A 46 -3.35 -1.71 -10.80
N ALA A 47 -4.44 -2.19 -10.21
CA ALA A 47 -4.75 -1.94 -8.81
C ALA A 47 -3.69 -2.49 -7.84
N VAL A 48 -3.20 -3.71 -8.08
CA VAL A 48 -2.14 -4.32 -7.26
C VAL A 48 -0.82 -3.56 -7.43
N GLN A 49 -0.45 -3.23 -8.68
CA GLN A 49 0.78 -2.46 -8.94
C GLN A 49 0.73 -1.09 -8.27
N PHE A 50 -0.39 -0.37 -8.38
CA PHE A 50 -0.58 0.92 -7.70
C PHE A 50 -0.40 0.79 -6.19
N LEU A 51 -1.02 -0.22 -5.56
CA LEU A 51 -0.91 -0.43 -4.12
C LEU A 51 0.52 -0.79 -3.69
N MET A 52 1.23 -1.57 -4.52
CA MET A 52 2.64 -1.90 -4.29
C MET A 52 3.54 -0.68 -4.39
N THR A 53 3.34 0.19 -5.39
CA THR A 53 4.07 1.46 -5.51
C THR A 53 3.84 2.35 -4.29
N ILE A 54 2.60 2.49 -3.82
CA ILE A 54 2.31 3.26 -2.60
C ILE A 54 3.02 2.65 -1.38
N LYS A 55 3.00 1.31 -1.23
CA LYS A 55 3.72 0.62 -0.16
C LYS A 55 5.22 0.94 -0.20
N GLU A 56 5.86 0.79 -1.36
CA GLU A 56 7.31 1.01 -1.53
C GLU A 56 7.70 2.46 -1.22
N CYS A 57 6.94 3.43 -1.71
CA CYS A 57 7.15 4.85 -1.41
C CYS A 57 7.01 5.19 0.08
N LEU A 58 6.13 4.49 0.81
CA LEU A 58 5.95 4.70 2.25
C LEU A 58 7.03 3.99 3.07
N GLU A 59 7.44 2.79 2.69
CA GLU A 59 8.50 2.03 3.37
C GLU A 59 9.89 2.59 3.09
N SER A 60 10.10 3.22 1.92
CA SER A 60 11.35 3.87 1.53
C SER A 60 11.07 5.18 0.80
N PRO A 61 10.89 6.31 1.54
CA PRO A 61 10.57 7.61 0.96
C PRO A 61 11.61 8.17 -0.02
N ALA A 62 12.83 7.63 -0.03
CA ALA A 62 13.87 7.98 -0.99
C ALA A 62 13.43 7.74 -2.46
N HIS A 63 12.56 6.74 -2.70
CA HIS A 63 12.00 6.49 -4.03
C HIS A 63 11.25 7.70 -4.61
N LEU A 64 10.53 8.44 -3.75
CA LEU A 64 9.83 9.66 -4.15
C LEU A 64 10.78 10.77 -4.57
N LEU A 65 11.96 10.87 -3.94
CA LEU A 65 12.96 11.88 -4.26
C LEU A 65 13.76 11.54 -5.52
N LEU A 66 14.03 10.26 -5.72
CA LEU A 66 14.84 9.76 -6.83
C LEU A 66 13.99 9.49 -8.08
N ASN A 67 12.66 9.54 -7.98
CA ASN A 67 11.70 9.27 -9.05
C ASN A 67 11.94 7.92 -9.74
N ILE A 68 12.24 6.90 -8.93
CA ILE A 68 12.52 5.51 -9.33
C ILE A 68 11.64 4.51 -8.59
#